data_AF-A0A9W8B4V3-F1
#
_entry.id   AF-A0A9W8B4V3-F1
#
_cell.length_a   1.000
_cell.length_b   1.000
_cell.length_c   1.000
_cell.angle_alpha   90.00
_cell.angle_beta   90.00
_cell.angle_gamma   90.00
#
_symmetry.space_group_name_H-M   'P 1'
#
loop_
_entity.id
_entity.type
_entity.pdbx_description
1 polymer ?
#
loop_
_entity_poly.entity_id
_entity_poly.type
_entity_poly.pdbx_seq_one_letter_code
_entity_poly.pdbx_strand_id
1 'polypeptide(L)'
;MKFGSFDDICSTVTLAFCPLVGDPRLGTEPSCYSRNVEIGGALIFQASTLIIDIVAVCMTIIMIYHIKTKYTAVGRKEMVLFFYMYLVAIVLDFVLISGIIPTASVVYPYFTAAYTGIVTAMVWCLLLNGFVGFQFYEDGTALSLWSLRLSSLLVFAVMYFVSIGTFQNIAGLKTTDPMGLFI
;
A
#
# COMPACT_ATOMS: atom_id res chain seq x y z
N MET A 1 -18.41 1.22 13.09
CA MET A 1 -17.12 0.51 12.93
C MET A 1 -16.96 -0.51 14.04
N LYS A 2 -17.03 -1.80 13.69
CA LYS A 2 -16.74 -2.92 14.61
C LYS A 2 -15.28 -3.33 14.39
N PHE A 3 -14.52 -3.48 15.48
CA PHE A 3 -13.14 -3.94 15.41
C PHE A 3 -13.07 -5.27 14.63
N GLY A 4 -12.25 -5.31 13.58
CA GLY A 4 -12.11 -6.49 12.72
C GLY A 4 -13.05 -6.63 11.53
N SER A 5 -13.99 -5.70 11.33
CA SER A 5 -14.80 -5.62 10.09
C SER A 5 -14.33 -4.44 9.24
N PHE A 6 -14.20 -4.68 7.93
CA PHE A 6 -13.87 -3.66 6.94
C PHE A 6 -15.11 -3.14 6.20
N ASP A 7 -16.32 -3.58 6.53
CA ASP A 7 -17.54 -3.23 5.77
C ASP A 7 -17.79 -1.72 5.75
N ASP A 8 -17.61 -1.05 6.88
CA ASP A 8 -17.77 0.41 6.98
C ASP A 8 -16.68 1.18 6.20
N ILE A 9 -15.45 0.66 6.16
CA ILE A 9 -14.33 1.31 5.45
C ILE A 9 -14.47 1.09 3.95
N CYS A 10 -14.76 -0.14 3.53
CA CYS A 10 -14.90 -0.51 2.14
C CYS A 10 -16.21 0.02 1.50
N SER A 11 -17.24 0.31 2.28
CA SER A 11 -18.45 0.98 1.79
C SER A 11 -18.25 2.49 1.54
N THR A 12 -17.21 3.09 2.12
CA THR A 12 -16.92 4.53 2.02
C THR A 12 -15.72 4.85 1.14
N VAL A 13 -14.73 3.95 1.04
CA VAL A 13 -13.49 4.16 0.28
C VAL A 13 -13.19 2.96 -0.61
N THR A 14 -12.73 3.23 -1.83
CA THR A 14 -12.24 2.22 -2.78
C THR A 14 -10.77 1.88 -2.52
N LEU A 15 -10.53 0.97 -1.58
CA LEU A 15 -9.19 0.41 -1.38
C LEU A 15 -9.00 -0.84 -2.24
N ALA A 16 -7.78 -1.07 -2.74
CA ALA A 16 -7.48 -2.20 -3.64
C ALA A 16 -7.74 -3.59 -3.01
N PHE A 17 -7.87 -3.69 -1.68
CA PHE A 17 -8.21 -4.95 -1.00
C PHE A 17 -9.69 -5.12 -0.69
N CYS A 18 -10.52 -4.10 -0.83
CA CYS A 18 -11.95 -4.18 -0.54
C CYS A 18 -12.72 -5.22 -1.38
N PRO A 19 -12.42 -5.41 -2.68
CA PRO A 19 -13.05 -6.48 -3.46
C PRO A 19 -12.69 -7.90 -2.99
N LEU A 20 -11.63 -8.03 -2.17
CA LEU A 20 -11.12 -9.31 -1.67
C LEU A 20 -11.52 -9.61 -0.22
N VAL A 21 -12.31 -8.74 0.41
CA VAL A 21 -12.75 -8.85 1.79
C VAL A 21 -14.28 -8.78 1.84
N GLY A 22 -14.90 -9.50 2.77
CA GLY A 22 -16.36 -9.53 2.91
C GLY A 22 -16.99 -10.78 2.31
N ASP A 23 -18.15 -10.64 1.66
CA ASP A 23 -18.90 -11.77 1.11
C ASP A 23 -18.15 -12.43 -0.05
N PRO A 24 -17.81 -13.74 0.03
CA PRO A 24 -16.98 -14.43 -0.96
C PRO A 24 -17.56 -14.49 -2.39
N ARG A 25 -18.81 -14.07 -2.61
CA ARG A 25 -19.44 -14.06 -3.94
C ARG A 25 -19.45 -12.70 -4.64
N LEU A 26 -19.49 -11.61 -3.89
CA LEU A 26 -19.61 -10.25 -4.46
C LEU A 26 -18.45 -9.32 -4.06
N GLY A 27 -17.71 -9.61 -2.98
CA GLY A 27 -16.80 -8.65 -2.38
C GLY A 27 -17.52 -7.42 -1.83
N THR A 28 -16.81 -6.54 -1.12
CA THR A 28 -17.40 -5.29 -0.62
C THR A 28 -17.09 -4.15 -1.58
N GLU A 29 -18.14 -3.57 -2.18
CA GLU A 29 -18.05 -2.39 -3.04
C GLU A 29 -18.48 -1.11 -2.32
N PRO A 30 -17.91 0.05 -2.68
CA PRO A 30 -18.30 1.35 -2.14
C PRO A 30 -19.74 1.74 -2.55
N SER A 31 -20.44 2.43 -1.65
CA SER A 31 -21.77 3.00 -1.94
C SER A 31 -21.74 4.16 -2.94
N CYS A 32 -20.60 4.85 -3.06
CA CYS A 32 -20.38 5.96 -3.97
C CYS A 32 -18.99 5.83 -4.60
N TYR A 33 -18.94 5.56 -5.91
CA TYR A 33 -17.69 5.47 -6.67
C TYR A 33 -17.71 6.39 -7.90
N SER A 34 -16.53 6.80 -8.36
CA SER A 34 -16.39 7.62 -9.56
C SER A 34 -16.85 6.81 -10.79
N ARG A 35 -17.67 7.43 -11.64
CA ARG A 35 -18.25 6.77 -12.81
C ARG A 35 -17.15 6.23 -13.72
N ASN A 36 -17.31 4.99 -14.17
CA ASN A 36 -16.38 4.36 -15.12
C ASN A 36 -16.41 5.12 -16.45
N VAL A 37 -15.22 5.29 -17.05
CA VAL A 37 -15.05 5.95 -18.33
C VAL A 37 -14.59 4.92 -19.34
N GLU A 38 -15.28 4.86 -20.48
CA GLU A 38 -14.89 4.01 -21.60
C GLU A 38 -13.98 4.78 -22.54
N ILE A 39 -12.74 4.30 -22.73
CA ILE A 39 -11.79 4.89 -23.67
C ILE A 39 -11.35 3.78 -24.64
N GLY A 40 -11.74 3.90 -25.90
CA GLY A 40 -11.28 2.98 -26.97
C GLY A 40 -11.66 1.51 -26.75
N GLY A 41 -12.80 1.23 -26.11
CA GLY A 41 -13.26 -0.13 -25.80
C GLY A 41 -12.67 -0.73 -24.51
N ALA A 42 -11.81 0.00 -23.79
CA ALA A 42 -11.38 -0.36 -22.43
C ALA A 42 -12.21 0.42 -21.39
N LEU A 43 -12.80 -0.31 -20.44
CA LEU A 43 -13.49 0.27 -19.29
C LEU A 43 -12.47 0.62 -18.22
N ILE A 44 -12.23 1.91 -18.02
CA ILE A 44 -11.34 2.42 -16.98
C ILE A 44 -12.17 2.71 -15.75
N PHE A 45 -11.85 2.00 -14.66
CA PHE A 45 -12.45 2.23 -13.37
C PHE A 45 -11.80 3.45 -12.71
N GLN A 46 -12.62 4.27 -12.06
CA GLN A 46 -12.14 5.34 -11.16
C GLN A 46 -11.10 6.29 -11.79
N ALA A 47 -11.39 6.82 -12.98
CA ALA A 47 -10.48 7.69 -13.75
C ALA A 47 -9.92 8.88 -12.95
N SER A 48 -10.71 9.45 -12.03
CA SER A 48 -10.28 10.55 -11.15
C SER A 48 -9.08 10.18 -10.29
N THR A 49 -9.03 8.96 -9.75
CA THR A 49 -7.93 8.50 -8.89
C THR A 49 -6.67 8.22 -9.70
N LEU A 50 -6.82 7.66 -10.89
CA LEU A 50 -5.67 7.42 -11.79
C LEU A 50 -4.93 8.71 -12.16
N ILE A 51 -5.67 9.81 -12.38
CA ILE A 51 -5.05 11.12 -12.65
C ILE A 51 -4.26 11.59 -11.42
N ILE A 52 -4.82 11.41 -10.21
CA ILE A 52 -4.14 11.77 -8.96
C ILE A 52 -2.90 10.90 -8.74
N ASP A 53 -2.95 9.62 -9.06
CA ASP A 53 -1.79 8.72 -8.97
C ASP A 53 -0.66 9.16 -9.88
N ILE A 54 -0.96 9.55 -11.13
CA ILE A 54 0.04 10.09 -12.06
C ILE A 54 0.69 11.35 -11.49
N VAL A 55 -0.11 12.26 -10.93
CA VAL A 55 0.41 13.47 -10.27
C VAL A 55 1.26 13.11 -9.05
N ALA A 56 0.82 12.13 -8.25
CA ALA A 56 1.53 11.67 -7.07
C ALA A 56 2.89 11.02 -7.43
N VAL A 57 2.95 10.22 -8.49
CA VAL A 57 4.21 9.66 -9.02
C VAL A 57 5.16 10.79 -9.44
N CYS A 58 4.68 11.76 -10.23
CA CYS A 58 5.48 12.90 -10.67
C CYS A 58 6.03 13.71 -9.48
N MET A 59 5.17 14.05 -8.50
CA MET A 59 5.58 14.76 -7.30
C MET A 59 6.58 13.95 -6.45
N THR A 60 6.37 12.64 -6.31
CA THR A 60 7.28 11.76 -5.57
C THR A 60 8.67 11.73 -6.20
N ILE A 61 8.77 11.66 -7.53
CA ILE A 61 10.06 11.71 -8.24
C ILE A 61 10.77 13.05 -8.00
N ILE A 62 10.04 14.16 -8.07
CA ILE A 62 10.58 15.49 -7.77
C ILE A 62 11.11 15.55 -6.33
N MET A 63 10.34 15.05 -5.36
CA MET A 63 10.77 15.01 -3.96
C MET A 63 12.06 14.18 -3.77
N ILE A 64 12.14 12.99 -4.38
CA ILE A 64 13.35 12.15 -4.33
C ILE A 64 14.56 12.90 -4.89
N TYR A 65 14.40 13.64 -5.99
CA TYR A 65 15.46 14.46 -6.57
C TYR A 65 15.91 15.56 -5.59
N HIS A 66 14.98 16.31 -5.01
CA HIS A 66 15.27 17.40 -4.08
C HIS A 66 15.90 16.94 -2.76
N ILE A 67 15.60 15.72 -2.30
CA ILE A 67 16.22 15.17 -1.08
C ILE A 67 17.69 14.83 -1.32
N LYS A 68 18.03 14.34 -2.53
CA LYS A 68 19.42 14.01 -2.89
C LYS A 68 20.29 15.24 -3.08
N THR A 69 19.73 16.38 -3.46
CA THR A 69 20.49 17.62 -3.69
C THR A 69 20.88 18.36 -2.40
N LYS A 70 20.20 18.10 -1.27
CA LYS A 70 20.54 18.72 0.02
C LYS A 70 21.49 17.83 0.84
N TYR A 71 22.59 18.39 1.34
CA TYR A 71 23.65 17.64 2.01
C TYR A 71 23.63 17.66 3.54
N THR A 72 22.78 18.48 4.16
CA THR A 72 22.84 18.82 5.60
C THR A 72 21.58 18.44 6.39
N ALA A 73 20.69 17.60 5.83
CA ALA A 73 19.49 17.15 6.52
C ALA A 73 19.72 15.83 7.27
N VAL A 74 19.23 15.79 8.52
CA VAL A 74 19.22 14.59 9.38
C VAL A 74 18.20 13.57 8.84
N GLY A 75 18.53 12.29 8.82
CA GLY A 75 17.66 11.18 8.41
C GLY A 75 17.43 11.13 6.89
N ARG A 76 18.29 11.79 6.10
CA ARG A 76 18.11 11.94 4.66
C ARG A 76 18.11 10.61 3.92
N LYS A 77 19.05 9.71 4.24
CA LYS A 77 19.18 8.44 3.51
C LYS A 77 18.04 7.48 3.85
N GLU A 78 17.55 7.58 5.08
CA GLU A 78 16.45 6.83 5.67
C GLU A 78 15.11 7.28 5.08
N MET A 79 14.87 8.60 4.99
CA MET A 79 13.67 9.16 4.35
C MET A 79 13.59 8.87 2.85
N VAL A 80 14.73 8.80 2.15
CA VAL A 80 14.73 8.39 0.74
C VAL A 80 14.21 6.96 0.57
N LEU A 81 14.45 6.06 1.53
CA LEU A 81 13.89 4.70 1.45
C LEU A 81 12.35 4.73 1.55
N PHE A 82 11.79 5.56 2.42
CA PHE A 82 10.34 5.76 2.49
C PHE A 82 9.77 6.20 1.14
N PHE A 83 10.37 7.20 0.49
CA PHE A 83 9.89 7.67 -0.81
C PHE A 83 10.03 6.63 -1.93
N TYR A 84 11.04 5.76 -1.89
CA TYR A 84 11.12 4.64 -2.83
C TYR A 84 9.99 3.63 -2.61
N MET A 85 9.68 3.27 -1.36
CA MET A 85 8.54 2.40 -1.06
C MET A 85 7.21 3.04 -1.45
N TYR A 86 7.05 4.35 -1.22
CA TYR A 86 5.88 5.12 -1.63
C TYR A 86 5.69 5.14 -3.14
N LEU A 87 6.78 5.32 -3.91
CA LEU A 87 6.71 5.24 -5.37
C LEU A 87 6.26 3.86 -5.85
N VAL A 88 6.76 2.78 -5.25
CA VAL A 88 6.30 1.42 -5.58
C VAL A 88 4.83 1.22 -5.18
N ALA A 89 4.41 1.73 -4.03
CA ALA A 89 3.03 1.63 -3.57
C ALA A 89 2.05 2.31 -4.53
N ILE A 90 2.33 3.55 -4.97
CA ILE A 90 1.46 4.26 -5.93
C ILE A 90 1.42 3.52 -7.27
N VAL A 91 2.56 2.99 -7.75
CA VAL A 91 2.57 2.24 -9.00
C VAL A 91 1.72 0.97 -8.91
N LEU A 92 1.77 0.25 -7.78
CA LEU A 92 0.90 -0.90 -7.55
C LEU A 92 -0.57 -0.50 -7.45
N ASP A 93 -0.88 0.59 -6.74
CA ASP A 93 -2.23 1.13 -6.62
C ASP A 93 -2.82 1.47 -8.00
N PHE A 94 -2.03 2.17 -8.82
CA PHE A 94 -2.40 2.49 -10.21
C PHE A 94 -2.72 1.23 -11.02
N VAL A 95 -1.90 0.18 -10.93
CA VAL A 95 -2.13 -1.08 -11.66
C VAL A 95 -3.40 -1.79 -11.16
N LEU A 96 -3.68 -1.75 -9.85
CA LEU A 96 -4.83 -2.40 -9.24
C LEU A 96 -6.15 -1.65 -9.51
N ILE A 97 -6.14 -0.31 -9.47
CA ILE A 97 -7.33 0.53 -9.66
C ILE A 97 -7.64 0.74 -11.14
N SER A 98 -6.63 0.80 -12.02
CA SER A 98 -6.84 1.03 -13.46
C SER A 98 -7.62 -0.07 -14.18
N GLY A 99 -7.77 -1.23 -13.54
CA GLY A 99 -8.41 -2.41 -14.16
C GLY A 99 -7.52 -3.15 -15.14
N ILE A 100 -6.21 -2.82 -15.20
CA ILE A 100 -5.22 -3.60 -15.98
C ILE A 100 -5.20 -5.05 -15.50
N ILE A 101 -5.28 -5.26 -14.18
CA ILE A 101 -5.50 -6.56 -13.58
C ILE A 101 -6.97 -6.63 -13.15
N PRO A 102 -7.82 -7.42 -13.82
CA PRO A 102 -9.21 -7.60 -13.41
C PRO A 102 -9.28 -8.22 -12.01
N THR A 103 -10.25 -7.80 -11.20
CA THR A 103 -10.49 -8.34 -9.84
C THR A 103 -10.75 -9.84 -9.85
N ALA A 104 -11.33 -10.38 -10.93
CA ALA A 104 -11.56 -11.81 -11.13
C ALA A 104 -10.28 -12.62 -11.47
N SER A 105 -9.16 -11.94 -11.75
CA SER A 105 -7.90 -12.62 -12.06
C SER A 105 -7.30 -13.27 -10.83
N VAL A 106 -6.78 -14.50 -10.99
CA VAL A 106 -6.04 -15.23 -9.93
C VAL A 106 -4.82 -14.44 -9.44
N VAL A 107 -4.31 -13.51 -10.27
CA VAL A 107 -3.14 -12.69 -9.97
C VAL A 107 -3.48 -11.50 -9.08
N TYR A 108 -4.74 -11.03 -9.07
CA TYR A 108 -5.16 -9.84 -8.33
C TYR A 108 -4.85 -9.92 -6.82
N PRO A 109 -5.17 -11.01 -6.10
CA PRO A 109 -4.87 -11.12 -4.67
C PRO A 109 -3.38 -11.01 -4.32
N TYR A 110 -2.49 -11.49 -5.20
CA TYR A 110 -1.05 -11.42 -4.96
C TYR A 110 -0.50 -10.00 -5.08
N PHE A 111 -0.98 -9.24 -6.06
CA PHE A 111 -0.60 -7.83 -6.22
C PHE A 111 -1.21 -6.96 -5.12
N THR A 112 -2.46 -7.22 -4.76
CA THR A 112 -3.12 -6.54 -3.63
C THR A 112 -2.40 -6.83 -2.32
N ALA A 113 -1.97 -8.07 -2.07
CA ALA A 113 -1.18 -8.41 -0.88
C ALA A 113 0.19 -7.72 -0.89
N ALA A 114 0.83 -7.57 -2.05
CA ALA A 114 2.08 -6.81 -2.17
C ALA A 114 1.85 -5.34 -1.84
N TYR A 115 0.77 -4.74 -2.35
CA TYR A 115 0.40 -3.37 -2.05
C TYR A 115 0.14 -3.15 -0.55
N THR A 116 -0.71 -3.97 0.08
CA THR A 116 -0.99 -3.87 1.52
C THR A 116 0.27 -4.05 2.36
N GLY A 117 1.14 -4.99 1.98
CA GLY A 117 2.42 -5.19 2.65
C GLY A 117 3.39 -4.01 2.52
N ILE A 118 3.44 -3.35 1.35
CA ILE A 118 4.29 -2.15 1.18
C ILE A 118 3.72 -0.99 2.01
N VAL A 119 2.41 -0.81 2.03
CA VAL A 119 1.76 0.24 2.84
C VAL A 119 2.06 0.06 4.33
N THR A 120 1.98 -1.15 4.88
CA THR A 120 2.34 -1.38 6.29
C THR A 120 3.84 -1.20 6.54
N ALA A 121 4.70 -1.66 5.62
CA ALA A 121 6.14 -1.42 5.71
C ALA A 121 6.51 0.06 5.64
N MET A 122 5.75 0.87 4.90
CA MET A 122 5.89 2.33 4.89
C MET A 122 5.54 2.96 6.23
N VAL A 123 4.44 2.54 6.86
CA VAL A 123 4.05 3.02 8.20
C VAL A 123 5.14 2.68 9.21
N TRP A 124 5.68 1.45 9.17
CA TRP A 124 6.82 1.04 10.00
C TRP A 124 8.07 1.89 9.72
N CYS A 125 8.37 2.16 8.45
CA CYS A 125 9.49 3.01 8.06
C CYS A 125 9.34 4.44 8.57
N LEU A 126 8.13 5.02 8.52
CA LEU A 126 7.85 6.36 9.07
C LEU A 126 8.06 6.39 10.58
N LEU A 127 7.62 5.36 11.29
CA LEU A 127 7.84 5.21 12.73
C LEU A 127 9.35 5.23 13.05
N LEU A 128 10.16 4.44 12.34
CA LEU A 128 11.62 4.41 12.55
C LEU A 128 12.28 5.74 12.18
N ASN A 129 11.86 6.38 11.09
CA ASN A 129 12.34 7.71 10.72
C ASN A 129 12.04 8.76 11.80
N GLY A 130 10.92 8.63 12.50
CA GLY A 130 10.59 9.48 13.65
C GLY A 130 11.64 9.40 14.76
N PHE A 131 12.12 8.20 15.11
CA PHE A 131 13.18 8.02 16.11
C PHE A 131 14.52 8.63 15.68
N VAL A 132 14.88 8.50 14.39
CA VAL A 132 16.10 9.12 13.83
C VAL A 132 16.00 10.66 13.87
N GLY A 133 14.81 11.22 13.64
CA GLY A 133 14.57 12.67 13.71
C GLY A 133 14.84 13.28 15.08
N PHE A 134 14.62 12.52 16.16
CA PHE A 134 14.93 12.93 17.54
C PHE A 134 16.36 12.55 17.98
N GLN A 135 17.18 12.01 17.09
CA GLN A 135 18.55 11.58 17.38
C GLN A 135 18.65 10.52 18.49
N PHE A 136 17.60 9.74 18.74
CA PHE A 136 17.70 8.54 19.58
C PHE A 136 18.61 7.49 18.96
N TYR A 137 18.78 7.54 17.64
CA TYR A 137 19.65 6.68 16.87
C TYR A 137 20.55 7.53 15.97
N GLU A 138 21.82 7.15 15.83
CA GLU A 138 22.79 7.88 15.01
C GLU A 138 22.43 7.78 13.52
N ASP A 139 22.08 8.92 12.94
CA ASP A 139 21.76 9.11 11.52
C ASP A 139 22.93 8.73 10.60
N GLY A 140 22.62 8.10 9.46
CA GLY A 140 23.59 7.83 8.40
C GLY A 140 24.59 6.71 8.67
N THR A 141 24.53 6.06 9.83
CA THR A 141 25.31 4.86 10.14
C THR A 141 24.87 3.69 9.25
N ALA A 142 25.82 2.80 8.91
CA ALA A 142 25.48 1.59 8.13
C ALA A 142 24.46 0.72 8.88
N LEU A 143 24.54 0.69 10.22
CA LEU A 143 23.61 -0.03 11.07
C LEU A 143 22.19 0.57 11.01
N SER A 144 22.04 1.91 11.02
CA SER A 144 20.75 2.59 10.82
C SER A 144 20.08 2.13 9.52
N LEU A 145 20.81 2.22 8.41
CA LEU A 145 20.26 1.91 7.09
C LEU A 145 19.90 0.43 6.92
N TRP A 146 20.74 -0.49 7.41
CA TRP A 146 20.49 -1.92 7.30
C TRP A 146 19.38 -2.39 8.25
N SER A 147 19.32 -1.87 9.47
CA SER A 147 18.22 -2.18 10.40
C SER A 147 16.89 -1.69 9.86
N LEU A 148 16.84 -0.50 9.27
CA LEU A 148 15.62 0.05 8.68
C LEU A 148 15.17 -0.79 7.47
N ARG A 149 16.09 -1.17 6.58
CA ARG A 149 15.77 -2.04 5.41
C ARG A 149 15.32 -3.44 5.80
N LEU A 150 16.01 -4.08 6.74
CA LEU A 150 15.68 -5.44 7.15
C LEU A 150 14.37 -5.48 7.95
N SER A 151 14.17 -4.53 8.86
CA SER A 151 12.92 -4.47 9.63
C SER A 151 11.72 -4.13 8.74
N SER A 152 11.84 -3.20 7.78
CA SER A 152 10.76 -2.94 6.83
C SER A 152 10.47 -4.14 5.92
N LEU A 153 11.51 -4.88 5.49
CA LEU A 153 11.34 -6.10 4.71
C LEU A 153 10.64 -7.20 5.52
N LEU A 154 10.98 -7.36 6.80
CA LEU A 154 10.31 -8.30 7.69
C LEU A 154 8.83 -7.95 7.88
N VAL A 155 8.51 -6.68 8.14
CA VAL A 155 7.11 -6.22 8.27
C VAL A 155 6.35 -6.44 6.96
N PHE A 156 6.96 -6.11 5.82
CA PHE A 156 6.41 -6.40 4.50
C PHE A 156 6.08 -7.89 4.34
N ALA A 157 7.03 -8.78 4.65
CA ALA A 157 6.88 -10.22 4.46
C ALA A 157 5.78 -10.80 5.37
N VAL A 158 5.71 -10.36 6.63
CA VAL A 158 4.65 -10.77 7.57
C VAL A 158 3.29 -10.33 7.04
N MET A 159 3.16 -9.06 6.66
CA MET A 159 1.87 -8.55 6.18
C MET A 159 1.45 -9.16 4.84
N TYR A 160 2.40 -9.42 3.96
CA TYR A 160 2.18 -10.11 2.69
C TYR A 160 1.61 -11.51 2.92
N PHE A 161 2.21 -12.27 3.86
CA PHE A 161 1.75 -13.61 4.21
C PHE A 161 0.34 -13.58 4.82
N VAL A 162 0.07 -12.67 5.76
CA VAL A 162 -1.26 -12.51 6.38
C VAL A 162 -2.31 -12.11 5.34
N SER A 163 -1.97 -11.19 4.43
CA SER A 163 -2.87 -10.73 3.37
C SER A 163 -3.23 -11.87 2.41
N ILE A 164 -2.24 -12.61 1.91
CA ILE A 164 -2.48 -13.78 1.04
C ILE A 164 -3.27 -14.86 1.76
N GLY A 165 -2.89 -15.19 3.00
CA GLY A 165 -3.62 -16.16 3.82
C GLY A 165 -5.09 -15.78 3.96
N THR A 166 -5.39 -14.50 4.14
CA THR A 166 -6.76 -13.98 4.24
C THR A 166 -7.51 -14.05 2.91
N PHE A 167 -6.88 -13.65 1.80
CA PHE A 167 -7.55 -13.65 0.49
C PHE A 167 -7.77 -15.05 -0.07
N GLN A 168 -6.90 -16.01 0.24
CA GLN A 168 -7.01 -17.39 -0.23
C GLN A 168 -7.69 -18.34 0.78
N ASN A 169 -8.11 -17.82 1.93
CA ASN A 169 -8.68 -18.61 3.03
C ASN A 169 -7.74 -19.75 3.51
N ILE A 170 -6.45 -19.45 3.61
CA ILE A 170 -5.39 -20.38 4.00
C ILE A 170 -4.96 -20.10 5.46
N ALA A 171 -4.48 -21.11 6.17
CA ALA A 171 -3.94 -21.01 7.54
C ALA A 171 -4.95 -20.51 8.59
N GLY A 172 -6.25 -20.76 8.37
CA GLY A 172 -7.32 -20.39 9.31
C GLY A 172 -7.75 -18.91 9.23
N LEU A 173 -7.11 -18.12 8.38
CA LEU A 173 -7.54 -16.77 8.02
C LEU A 173 -8.70 -16.89 7.03
N LYS A 174 -9.72 -16.05 7.19
CA LYS A 174 -10.92 -16.07 6.33
C LYS A 174 -11.18 -14.69 5.77
N THR A 175 -11.66 -14.66 4.53
CA THR A 175 -12.11 -13.44 3.86
C THR A 175 -13.27 -12.75 4.59
N THR A 176 -14.10 -13.53 5.30
CA THR A 176 -15.25 -13.05 6.09
C THR A 176 -14.86 -12.44 7.43
N ASP A 177 -13.73 -12.87 7.99
CA ASP A 177 -13.21 -12.39 9.28
C ASP A 177 -11.75 -11.92 9.09
N PRO A 178 -11.55 -10.79 8.39
CA PRO A 178 -10.23 -10.24 8.04
C PRO A 178 -9.48 -9.63 9.25
N MET A 179 -9.58 -10.23 10.44
CA MET A 179 -8.95 -9.75 11.67
C MET A 179 -7.44 -9.53 11.51
N GLY A 180 -6.77 -10.40 10.76
CA GLY A 180 -5.33 -10.31 10.52
C GLY A 180 -4.93 -9.09 9.67
N LEU A 181 -5.82 -8.57 8.82
CA LEU A 181 -5.56 -7.35 8.05
C LEU A 181 -5.69 -6.08 8.90
N PHE A 182 -6.31 -6.17 10.09
CA PHE A 182 -6.60 -5.03 10.96
C PHE A 182 -5.45 -4.67 11.91
N ILE A 183 -4.50 -5.59 12.10
CA ILE A 183 -3.37 -5.49 13.05
C ILE A 183 -2.08 -5.26 12.26
#